data_AF-A0A552CL73-F1
#
_entry.id   AF-A0A552CL73-F1
#
_cell.length_a   1.000
_cell.length_b   1.000
_cell.length_c   1.000
_cell.angle_alpha   90.00
_cell.angle_beta   90.00
_cell.angle_gamma   90.00
#
_symmetry.space_group_name_H-M   'P 1'
#
loop_
_entity.id
_entity.type
_entity.pdbx_description
1 polymer ?
#
loop_
_entity_poly.entity_id
_entity_poly.type
_entity_poly.pdbx_seq_one_letter_code
_entity_poly.pdbx_strand_id
1 'polypeptide(L)' 'YDKTLNQDYPPLSDFPNQQAEMDFKQEGISLWKQLRLELAPDYEVFYQNEGQLFRHPKEITKKSTVQKITV' A
#
# COMPACT_ATOMS: atom_id res chain seq x y z
N TYR A 1 -0.81 -4.01 -21.87
CA TYR A 1 -1.15 -4.04 -20.43
C TYR A 1 -0.47 -2.83 -19.83
N ASP A 2 -1.19 -1.74 -19.68
CA ASP A 2 -0.62 -0.44 -19.27
C ASP A 2 -0.46 -0.34 -17.75
N LYS A 3 -0.50 -1.49 -17.04
CA LYS A 3 -0.51 -1.59 -15.57
C LYS A 3 -1.62 -0.75 -14.91
N THR A 4 -2.67 -0.48 -15.67
CA THR A 4 -3.88 0.21 -15.24
C THR A 4 -5.02 -0.80 -15.13
N LEU A 5 -6.05 -0.43 -14.37
CA LEU A 5 -7.27 -1.23 -14.21
C LEU A 5 -7.88 -1.54 -15.60
N ASN A 6 -7.99 -2.83 -15.93
CA ASN A 6 -8.73 -3.29 -17.10
C ASN A 6 -10.21 -2.96 -16.89
N GLN A 7 -10.70 -1.96 -17.63
CA GLN A 7 -12.08 -1.49 -17.51
C GLN A 7 -13.10 -2.50 -18.03
N ASP A 8 -12.74 -3.28 -19.05
CA ASP A 8 -13.63 -4.24 -19.71
C ASP A 8 -13.78 -5.52 -18.88
N TYR A 9 -12.70 -5.96 -18.23
CA TYR A 9 -12.69 -7.11 -17.36
C TYR A 9 -11.73 -6.92 -16.17
N PRO A 10 -12.21 -6.32 -15.07
CA PRO A 10 -11.41 -6.02 -13.89
C PRO A 10 -10.60 -7.18 -13.31
N PRO A 11 -11.06 -8.44 -13.32
CA PRO A 11 -10.27 -9.56 -12.78
C PRO A 11 -8.95 -9.83 -13.52
N LEU A 12 -8.77 -9.35 -14.76
CA LEU A 12 -7.50 -9.45 -15.48
C LEU A 12 -6.54 -8.28 -15.18
N SER A 13 -6.84 -7.46 -14.17
CA SER A 13 -5.99 -6.34 -13.73
C SER A 13 -4.94 -6.75 -12.71
N ASP A 14 -4.80 -8.04 -12.44
CA ASP A 14 -3.86 -8.54 -11.44
C ASP A 14 -2.40 -8.22 -11.79
N PHE A 15 -1.52 -8.24 -10.79
CA PHE A 15 -0.10 -7.97 -10.98
C PHE A 15 0.58 -9.07 -11.78
N PRO A 16 1.58 -8.73 -12.61
CA PRO A 16 2.31 -9.72 -13.42
C PRO A 16 3.13 -10.71 -12.58
N ASN A 17 3.45 -10.35 -11.33
CA ASN A 17 4.13 -11.19 -10.34
C ASN A 17 4.05 -10.57 -8.94
N GLN A 18 4.43 -11.34 -7.93
CA GLN A 18 4.45 -10.91 -6.52
C GLN A 18 5.38 -9.72 -6.25
N GLN A 19 6.51 -9.60 -6.96
CA GLN A 19 7.44 -8.50 -6.76
C GLN A 19 6.81 -7.17 -7.20
N ALA A 20 6.11 -7.15 -8.34
CA ALA A 20 5.41 -5.97 -8.83
C ALA A 20 4.31 -5.51 -7.86
N GLU A 21 3.61 -6.47 -7.22
CA GLU A 21 2.64 -6.17 -6.17
C GLU A 21 3.31 -5.59 -4.91
N MET A 22 4.44 -6.15 -4.49
CA MET A 22 5.21 -5.66 -3.35
C MET A 22 5.73 -4.24 -3.58
N ASP A 23 6.27 -3.97 -4.77
CA ASP A 23 6.79 -2.66 -5.15
C ASP A 23 5.66 -1.61 -5.14
N PHE A 24 4.50 -1.95 -5.70
CA PHE A 24 3.31 -1.10 -5.67
C PHE A 24 2.84 -0.80 -4.24
N LYS A 25 2.77 -1.82 -3.38
CA LYS A 25 2.40 -1.66 -1.96
C LYS A 25 3.41 -0.77 -1.22
N GLN A 26 4.70 -0.92 -1.50
CA GLN A 26 5.76 -0.12 -0.87
C GLN A 26 5.74 1.35 -1.33
N GLU A 27 5.44 1.59 -2.60
CA GLU A 27 5.23 2.94 -3.15
C GLU A 27 4.03 3.61 -2.49
N GLY A 28 2.90 2.91 -2.35
CA GLY A 28 1.72 3.43 -1.65
C GLY A 28 2.00 3.88 -0.21
N ILE A 29 2.81 3.12 0.53
CA ILE A 29 3.27 3.50 1.88
C ILE A 29 4.14 4.77 1.84
N SER A 30 4.97 4.92 0.81
CA SER A 30 5.86 6.07 0.64
C SER A 30 5.07 7.34 0.33
N LEU A 31 4.09 7.26 -0.58
CA LEU A 31 3.15 8.33 -0.89
C LEU A 31 2.36 8.77 0.35
N TRP A 32 1.83 7.81 1.12
CA TRP A 32 1.11 8.11 2.35
C TRP A 32 1.96 8.89 3.37
N LYS A 33 3.25 8.55 3.52
CA LYS A 33 4.17 9.29 4.40
C LYS A 33 4.37 10.73 3.92
N GLN A 34 4.48 10.94 2.62
CA GLN A 34 4.63 12.28 2.02
C GLN A 34 3.37 13.11 2.21
N LEU A 35 2.20 12.56 1.86
CA LEU A 35 0.91 13.23 2.03
C LEU A 35 0.65 13.67 3.48
N ARG A 36 1.04 12.84 4.47
CA ARG A 36 0.95 13.21 5.89
C ARG A 36 1.78 14.44 6.26
N LEU A 37 2.91 14.66 5.60
CA LEU A 37 3.77 15.83 5.85
C LEU A 37 3.22 17.06 5.12
N GLU A 38 2.75 16.88 3.90
CA GLU A 38 2.26 17.97 3.05
C GLU A 38 0.94 18.56 3.54
N LEU A 39 0.06 17.72 4.09
CA LEU A 39 -1.28 18.15 4.52
C LEU A 39 -1.35 18.48 6.02
N ALA A 40 -0.27 18.27 6.78
CA ALA A 40 -0.21 18.67 8.18
C ALA A 40 0.03 20.19 8.29
N PRO A 41 -0.56 20.86 9.30
CA PRO A 41 -1.40 20.32 10.37
C PRO A 41 -2.90 20.26 10.03
N ASP A 42 -3.31 20.77 8.87
CA ASP A 42 -4.73 21.02 8.55
C ASP A 42 -5.55 19.74 8.35
N TYR A 43 -4.90 18.65 7.93
CA TYR A 43 -5.56 17.36 7.71
C TYR A 43 -4.78 16.20 8.32
N GLU A 44 -5.54 15.20 8.78
CA GLU A 44 -5.01 13.89 9.15
C GLU A 44 -5.15 12.90 8.00
N VAL A 45 -4.05 12.26 7.61
CA VAL A 45 -4.04 11.26 6.54
C VAL A 45 -3.80 9.87 7.13
N PHE A 46 -4.74 8.96 6.89
CA PHE A 46 -4.70 7.57 7.34
C PHE A 46 -4.37 6.62 6.18
N TYR A 47 -3.73 5.49 6.48
CA TYR A 47 -3.49 4.43 5.51
C TYR A 47 -4.38 3.24 5.82
N GLN A 48 -5.14 2.77 4.83
CA GLN A 48 -5.99 1.58 4.98
C GLN A 48 -5.44 0.44 4.13
N ASN A 49 -5.29 -0.74 4.74
CA ASN A 49 -4.91 -1.96 4.03
C ASN A 49 -5.62 -3.16 4.67
N GLU A 50 -6.26 -4.00 3.85
CA GLU A 50 -6.95 -5.24 4.29
C GLU A 50 -7.88 -5.02 5.51
N GLY A 51 -8.65 -3.92 5.49
CA GLY A 51 -9.58 -3.57 6.57
C GLY A 51 -8.93 -3.01 7.84
N GLN A 52 -7.59 -2.89 7.87
CA GLN A 52 -6.86 -2.26 8.97
C GLN A 52 -6.54 -0.80 8.64
N LEU A 53 -6.67 0.08 9.62
CA LEU A 53 -6.37 1.50 9.51
C LEU A 53 -5.11 1.84 10.31
N PHE A 54 -4.16 2.50 9.68
CA PHE A 54 -2.88 2.90 10.25
C PHE A 54 -2.82 4.43 10.36
N ARG A 55 -2.48 4.92 11.54
CA ARG A 55 -2.40 6.37 11.83
C ARG A 55 -0.96 6.87 11.85
N HIS A 56 -0.04 6.00 12.25
CA HIS A 56 1.37 6.33 12.39
C HIS A 56 2.28 5.36 11.61
N PRO A 57 3.35 5.84 10.95
CA PRO A 57 4.23 4.99 10.15
C PRO A 57 4.91 3.86 10.92
N LYS A 58 5.03 4.01 12.25
CA LYS A 58 5.58 2.99 13.16
C LYS A 58 4.69 1.74 13.29
N GLU A 59 3.43 1.82 12.89
CA GLU A 59 2.48 0.70 12.97
C GLU A 59 2.67 -0.30 11.81
N ILE A 60 3.16 0.19 10.66
CA ILE A 60 3.37 -0.63 9.45
C ILE A 60 4.64 -1.49 9.56
N THR A 61 5.70 -0.98 10.19
CA THR A 61 6.99 -1.71 10.34
C THR A 61 6.90 -2.99 11.18
N LYS A 62 5.86 -3.16 12.00
CA LYS A 62 5.69 -4.37 12.83
C LYS A 62 5.15 -5.59 12.07
N LYS A 63 4.44 -5.41 10.95
CA LYS A 63 3.71 -6.51 10.28
C LYS A 63 4.45 -7.14 9.10
N SER A 64 5.36 -6.42 8.45
CA SER A 64 6.17 -6.97 7.35
C SER A 64 7.16 -8.06 7.81
N THR A 65 7.50 -8.12 9.10
CA THR A 65 8.39 -9.16 9.66
C THR A 65 7.67 -10.50 9.89
N VAL A 66 6.34 -10.50 10.07
CA VAL A 66 5.59 -11.71 10.42
C VAL A 66 5.24 -12.56 9.19
N GLN A 67 5.15 -11.98 7.99
CA GLN A 67 4.88 -12.75 6.76
C GLN A 67 6.14 -13.39 6.13
N LYS A 68 7.34 -13.09 6.63
CA LYS A 68 8.59 -13.72 6.16
C LYS A 68 8.91 -15.09 6.80
N ILE A 69 8.08 -15.57 7.73
CA ILE A 69 8.25 -16.86 8.38
C ILE A 69 6.96 -17.67 8.24
N THR A 70 6.74 -18.26 7.08
CA THR A 70 5.97 -19.50 6.97
C THR A 70 6.66 -20.35 5.91
N VAL A 71 7.02 -21.54 6.36
CA VAL A 71 7.93 -22.53 5.75
C VAL A 71 7.26 -23.21 4.55
#